data_AF-A0A0C2C320-F1
#
_entry.id   AF-A0A0C2C320-F1
#
_cell.length_a   1.000
_cell.length_b   1.000
_cell.length_c   1.000
_cell.angle_alpha   90.00
_cell.angle_beta   90.00
_cell.angle_gamma   90.00
#
_symmetry.space_group_name_H-M   'P 1'
#
loop_
_entity.id
_entity.type
_entity.pdbx_description
1 polymer ?
#
loop_
_entity_poly.entity_id
_entity_poly.type
_entity_poly.pdbx_seq_one_letter_code
_entity_poly.pdbx_strand_id
1 'polypeptide(L)'
;RRFAVCSTEGVGVYSLDTVGVFDPFQLDSQTTPEMIKNALSLGDYSTALMASLRLNDTPLIQQTMESTGLEQVALVVKALPVSYAEKLLKWIADGKVVANSTHVHFYM
;
A
#
# COMPACT_ATOMS: atom_id res chain seq x y z
N ARG A 1 1.26 0.37 -15.26
CA ARG A 1 2.09 0.25 -16.50
C ARG A 1 1.56 1.24 -17.53
N ARG A 2 2.43 1.93 -18.28
CA ARG A 2 2.03 2.93 -19.30
C ARG A 2 2.76 2.63 -20.61
N PHE A 3 2.05 2.73 -21.73
CA PHE A 3 2.64 2.65 -23.06
C PHE A 3 1.96 3.67 -23.99
N ALA A 4 2.71 4.16 -24.97
CA ALA A 4 2.20 5.09 -25.96
C ALA A 4 2.21 4.42 -27.34
N VAL A 5 1.17 4.67 -28.12
CA VAL A 5 1.08 4.21 -29.52
C VAL A 5 0.98 5.45 -30.40
N CYS A 6 1.87 5.57 -31.37
CA CYS A 6 1.82 6.62 -32.38
C CYS A 6 1.11 6.09 -33.62
N SER A 7 0.00 6.73 -33.99
CA SER A 7 -0.79 6.44 -35.19
C SER A 7 -0.89 7.69 -36.07
N THR A 8 -1.46 7.56 -37.27
CA THR A 8 -1.66 8.70 -38.20
C THR A 8 -2.57 9.80 -37.65
N GLU A 9 -3.40 9.48 -36.67
CA GLU A 9 -4.28 10.42 -35.97
C GLU A 9 -3.60 11.14 -34.79
N GLY A 10 -2.40 10.71 -34.38
CA GLY A 10 -1.66 11.29 -33.25
C GLY A 10 -1.08 10.24 -32.30
N VAL A 11 -0.74 10.68 -31.08
CA VAL A 11 -0.15 9.83 -30.04
C VAL A 11 -1.21 9.49 -28.97
N GLY A 12 -1.61 8.23 -28.91
CA GLY A 12 -2.46 7.71 -27.85
C GLY A 12 -1.62 7.22 -26.67
N VAL A 13 -1.78 7.84 -25.50
CA VAL A 13 -1.12 7.40 -24.26
C VAL A 13 -2.08 6.53 -23.47
N TYR A 14 -1.77 5.24 -23.36
CA TYR A 14 -2.54 4.29 -22.60
C TYR A 14 -1.89 4.08 -21.24
N SER A 15 -2.67 4.31 -20.19
CA SER A 15 -2.30 3.98 -18.81
C SER A 15 -3.20 2.85 -18.34
N LEU A 16 -2.59 1.78 -17.81
CA LEU A 16 -3.34 0.81 -17.03
C LEU A 16 -3.69 1.50 -15.71
N ASP A 17 -4.92 2.01 -15.59
CA ASP A 17 -5.40 2.56 -14.33
C ASP A 17 -5.77 1.39 -13.41
N THR A 18 -4.96 1.19 -12.39
CA THR A 18 -5.15 0.14 -11.38
C THR A 18 -6.02 0.60 -10.22
N VAL A 19 -6.81 1.67 -10.40
CA VAL A 19 -7.80 2.10 -9.41
C VAL A 19 -8.92 1.06 -9.41
N GLY A 20 -8.88 0.16 -8.43
CA GLY A 20 -9.90 -0.88 -8.24
C GLY A 20 -9.53 -2.29 -8.69
N VAL A 21 -8.27 -2.59 -9.06
CA VAL A 21 -7.84 -3.98 -9.26
C VAL A 21 -7.49 -4.59 -7.92
N PHE A 22 -8.47 -5.28 -7.33
CA PHE A 22 -8.29 -6.12 -6.15
C PHE A 22 -7.41 -7.32 -6.53
N ASP A 23 -6.11 -7.25 -6.21
CA ASP A 23 -5.16 -8.34 -6.42
C ASP A 23 -4.73 -8.89 -5.05
N PRO A 24 -5.55 -9.77 -4.46
CA PRO A 24 -5.36 -10.25 -3.11
C PRO A 24 -4.15 -11.18 -3.05
N PHE A 25 -3.06 -10.72 -2.46
CA PHE A 25 -1.88 -11.54 -2.26
C PHE A 25 -2.07 -12.36 -0.99
N GLN A 26 -2.30 -13.67 -1.13
CA GLN A 26 -2.62 -14.58 -0.01
C GLN A 26 -3.83 -14.10 0.81
N LEU A 27 -4.99 -13.95 0.14
CA LEU A 27 -6.24 -13.72 0.86
C LEU A 27 -6.53 -14.92 1.74
N ASP A 28 -6.52 -14.69 3.05
CA ASP A 28 -7.14 -15.59 3.99
C ASP A 28 -8.54 -15.03 4.29
N SER A 29 -9.54 -15.89 4.47
CA SER A 29 -10.95 -15.49 4.61
C SER A 29 -11.24 -14.57 5.82
N GLN A 30 -10.23 -14.26 6.63
CA GLN A 30 -10.32 -13.53 7.89
C GLN A 30 -9.84 -12.06 7.80
N THR A 31 -9.23 -11.63 6.69
CA THR A 31 -8.71 -10.24 6.60
C THR A 31 -9.82 -9.26 6.20
N THR A 32 -10.51 -8.68 7.19
CA THR A 32 -11.50 -7.61 7.00
C THR A 32 -10.96 -6.23 7.38
N PRO A 33 -11.49 -5.13 6.82
CA PRO A 33 -11.14 -3.77 7.23
C PRO A 33 -11.38 -3.51 8.73
N GLU A 34 -12.41 -4.14 9.31
CA GLU A 34 -12.71 -4.06 10.75
C GLU A 34 -11.62 -4.72 11.60
N MET A 35 -11.09 -5.86 11.16
CA MET A 35 -9.97 -6.53 11.82
C MET A 35 -8.73 -5.63 11.87
N ILE A 36 -8.44 -4.90 10.78
CA ILE A 36 -7.31 -3.97 10.71
C ILE A 36 -7.48 -2.82 11.71
N LYS A 37 -8.69 -2.24 11.82
CA LYS A 37 -8.99 -1.18 12.80
C LYS A 37 -8.89 -1.67 14.24
N ASN A 38 -9.32 -2.90 14.50
CA ASN A 38 -9.20 -3.53 15.82
C ASN A 38 -7.74 -3.81 16.17
N ALA A 39 -6.94 -4.33 15.23
CA ALA A 39 -5.50 -4.55 15.43
C ALA A 39 -4.75 -3.24 15.70
N LEU A 40 -5.10 -2.16 15.01
CA LEU A 40 -4.58 -0.81 15.30
C LEU A 40 -4.96 -0.34 16.71
N SER A 41 -6.19 -0.61 17.15
CA SER A 41 -6.64 -0.26 18.51
C SER A 41 -5.94 -1.09 19.60
N LEU A 42 -5.54 -2.32 19.28
CA LEU A 42 -4.79 -3.22 20.15
C LEU A 42 -3.28 -2.90 20.20
N GLY A 43 -2.79 -2.04 19.30
CA GLY A 43 -1.35 -1.70 19.18
C GLY A 43 -0.54 -2.73 18.38
N ASP A 44 -1.19 -3.66 17.68
CA ASP A 44 -0.53 -4.67 16.85
C ASP A 44 -0.30 -4.16 15.42
N TYR A 45 0.67 -3.25 15.27
CA TYR A 45 0.93 -2.58 13.99
C TYR A 45 1.46 -3.52 12.89
N SER A 46 2.19 -4.58 13.26
CA SER A 46 2.74 -5.54 12.29
C SER A 46 1.64 -6.36 11.61
N THR A 47 0.67 -6.83 12.39
CA THR A 47 -0.47 -7.59 11.87
C THR A 47 -1.41 -6.69 11.08
N ALA A 48 -1.65 -5.46 11.55
CA ALA A 48 -2.45 -4.46 10.83
C ALA A 48 -1.82 -4.11 9.46
N LEU A 49 -0.50 -3.93 9.38
CA LEU A 49 0.19 -3.62 8.14
C LEU A 49 0.19 -4.81 7.17
N MET A 50 0.44 -6.02 7.67
CA MET A 50 0.35 -7.22 6.83
C MET A 50 -1.07 -7.43 6.29
N ALA A 51 -2.09 -7.21 7.12
CA ALA A 51 -3.49 -7.34 6.71
C ALA A 51 -3.91 -6.27 5.68
N SER A 52 -3.45 -5.02 5.83
CA SER A 52 -3.71 -3.97 4.82
C SER A 52 -3.00 -4.24 3.50
N LEU A 53 -1.75 -4.74 3.53
CA LEU A 53 -1.01 -5.16 2.32
C LEU A 53 -1.64 -6.38 1.62
N ARG A 54 -2.26 -7.29 2.38
CA ARG A 54 -3.02 -8.44 1.84
C ARG A 54 -4.29 -7.98 1.12
N LEU A 55 -5.02 -7.04 1.71
CA LEU A 55 -6.22 -6.45 1.09
C LEU A 55 -5.89 -5.65 -0.18
N ASN A 56 -4.62 -5.22 -0.31
CA ASN A 56 -4.13 -4.39 -1.42
C ASN A 56 -4.90 -3.07 -1.57
N ASP A 57 -5.50 -2.59 -0.49
CA ASP A 57 -6.33 -1.39 -0.51
C ASP A 57 -5.51 -0.18 -0.05
N THR A 58 -5.28 0.74 -0.99
CA THR A 58 -4.38 1.89 -0.83
C THR A 58 -4.75 2.79 0.36
N PRO A 59 -6.01 3.22 0.56
CA PRO A 59 -6.42 4.01 1.73
C PRO A 59 -6.17 3.29 3.07
N LEU A 60 -6.39 1.98 3.14
CA LEU A 60 -6.16 1.21 4.38
C LEU A 60 -4.68 1.08 4.71
N ILE A 61 -3.83 0.89 3.69
CA ILE A 61 -2.38 0.89 3.86
C ILE A 61 -1.91 2.25 4.39
N GLN A 62 -2.39 3.34 3.78
CA GLN A 62 -2.07 4.70 4.23
C GLN A 62 -2.51 4.94 5.67
N GLN A 63 -3.76 4.62 6.02
CA GLN A 63 -4.28 4.81 7.38
C GLN A 63 -3.47 4.03 8.42
N THR A 64 -3.07 2.80 8.09
CA THR A 64 -2.27 1.94 8.98
C THR A 64 -0.86 2.52 9.17
N MET A 65 -0.24 3.00 8.09
CA MET A 65 1.08 3.63 8.11
C MET A 65 1.07 4.93 8.92
N GLU A 66 0.09 5.81 8.71
CA GLU A 66 -0.04 7.08 9.44
C GLU A 66 -0.39 6.88 10.93
N SER A 67 -1.08 5.79 11.26
CA SER A 67 -1.37 5.42 12.66
C SER A 67 -0.15 4.80 13.37
N THR A 68 0.86 4.34 12.63
CA THR A 68 2.05 3.70 13.17
C THR A 68 3.09 4.77 13.54
N GLY A 69 3.51 4.82 14.80
CA GLY A 69 4.54 5.75 15.25
C GLY A 69 5.92 5.44 14.66
N LEU A 70 6.74 6.48 14.43
CA LEU A 70 8.09 6.37 13.86
C LEU A 70 8.97 5.30 14.54
N GLU A 71 8.87 5.18 15.88
CA GLU A 71 9.65 4.20 16.64
C GLU A 71 9.28 2.75 16.35
N GLN A 72 8.01 2.50 15.98
CA GLN A 72 7.49 1.16 15.71
C GLN A 72 7.68 0.75 14.26
N VAL A 73 7.85 1.70 13.33
CA VAL A 73 8.10 1.41 11.91
C VAL A 73 9.32 0.49 11.73
N ALA A 74 10.43 0.78 12.41
CA ALA A 74 11.64 -0.04 12.32
C ALA A 74 11.42 -1.48 12.82
N LEU A 75 10.58 -1.66 13.84
CA LEU A 75 10.22 -2.98 14.38
C LEU A 75 9.31 -3.74 13.41
N VAL A 76 8.31 -3.06 12.84
CA VAL A 76 7.36 -3.64 11.89
C VAL A 76 8.07 -4.05 10.60
N VAL A 77 8.97 -3.22 10.06
CA VAL A 77 9.76 -3.53 8.86
C VAL A 77 10.68 -4.75 9.09
N LYS A 78 11.29 -4.87 10.28
CA LYS A 78 12.10 -6.05 10.63
C LYS A 78 11.28 -7.34 10.75
N ALA A 79 10.03 -7.24 11.19
CA ALA A 79 9.13 -8.38 11.33
C ALA A 79 8.47 -8.80 10.00
N LEU A 80 8.60 -7.99 8.95
CA LEU A 80 7.94 -8.23 7.67
C LEU A 80 8.70 -9.25 6.81
N PRO A 81 8.00 -10.25 6.22
CA PRO A 81 8.60 -11.12 5.20
C PRO A 81 8.97 -10.34 3.94
N VAL A 82 10.02 -10.79 3.24
CA VAL A 82 10.60 -10.12 2.06
C VAL A 82 9.56 -9.87 0.95
N SER A 83 8.61 -10.78 0.74
CA SER A 83 7.55 -10.62 -0.26
C SER A 83 6.61 -9.44 0.02
N TYR A 84 6.31 -9.16 1.31
CA TYR A 84 5.52 -8.01 1.71
C TYR A 84 6.34 -6.72 1.64
N ALA A 85 7.64 -6.79 1.94
CA ALA A 85 8.54 -5.65 1.81
C ALA A 85 8.64 -5.17 0.36
N GLU A 86 8.75 -6.07 -0.62
CA GLU A 86 8.75 -5.71 -2.04
C GLU A 86 7.44 -5.02 -2.45
N LYS A 87 6.30 -5.51 -1.96
CA LYS A 87 4.99 -4.94 -2.25
C LYS A 87 4.82 -3.55 -1.63
N LEU A 88 5.28 -3.37 -0.39
CA LEU A 88 5.29 -2.08 0.29
C LEU A 88 6.21 -1.08 -0.42
N LEU A 89 7.41 -1.50 -0.84
CA LEU A 89 8.31 -0.68 -1.65
C LEU A 89 7.70 -0.28 -3.00
N LYS A 90 7.06 -1.22 -3.69
CA LYS A 90 6.32 -0.94 -4.93
C LYS A 90 5.19 0.05 -4.70
N TRP A 91 4.45 -0.06 -3.59
CA TRP A 91 3.39 0.86 -3.23
C TRP A 91 3.90 2.27 -2.93
N ILE A 92 5.01 2.39 -2.18
CA ILE A 92 5.69 3.68 -1.95
C ILE A 92 6.19 4.27 -3.28
N ALA A 93 6.83 3.45 -4.11
CA ALA A 93 7.40 3.86 -5.40
C ALA A 93 6.36 4.23 -6.46
N ASP A 94 5.13 3.69 -6.39
CA ASP A 94 4.03 4.05 -7.31
C ASP A 94 3.57 5.51 -7.10
N GLY A 95 4.04 6.17 -6.04
CA GLY A 95 4.13 7.63 -5.94
C GLY A 95 2.79 8.38 -5.82
N LYS A 96 1.65 7.71 -6.02
CA LYS A 96 0.31 8.28 -5.86
C LYS A 96 0.05 8.76 -4.43
N VAL A 97 0.69 8.14 -3.44
CA VAL A 97 0.53 8.49 -2.02
C VAL A 97 1.52 9.57 -1.60
N VAL A 98 2.78 9.49 -2.03
CA VAL A 98 3.79 10.52 -1.73
C VAL A 98 3.46 11.86 -2.42
N ALA A 99 2.89 11.83 -3.63
CA ALA A 99 2.50 13.05 -4.34
C ALA A 99 1.25 13.74 -3.75
N ASN A 100 0.44 13.03 -2.95
CA ASN A 100 -0.82 13.54 -2.41
C ASN A 100 -0.86 13.59 -0.87
N SER A 101 0.21 13.13 -0.20
CA SER A 101 0.31 13.14 1.26
C SER A 101 0.98 14.41 1.76
N THR A 102 0.34 15.07 2.72
CA THR A 102 0.88 16.22 3.46
C THR A 102 2.10 15.85 4.31
N HIS A 103 2.29 14.55 4.62
CA HIS A 103 3.32 14.06 5.53
C HIS A 103 4.57 13.54 4.80
N VAL A 104 5.15 14.38 3.92
CA VAL A 104 6.35 14.03 3.14
C VAL A 104 7.53 13.61 4.03
N HIS A 105 7.68 14.21 5.21
CA HIS A 105 8.72 13.85 6.19
C HIS A 105 8.66 12.41 6.71
N PHE A 106 7.53 11.72 6.58
CA PHE A 106 7.40 10.32 6.97
C PHE A 106 7.88 9.37 5.86
N TYR A 107 7.88 9.82 4.61
CA TYR A 107 8.20 9.02 3.42
C TYR A 107 9.61 9.29 2.85
N MET A 108 10.31 10.32 3.32
CA MET A 108 11.64 10.76 2.86
C MET A 108 12.71 10.52 3.93
#